data_AF-A0AAP2DBW5-F1
#
_entry.id   AF-A0AAP2DBW5-F1
#
_cell.length_a   1.000
_cell.length_b   1.000
_cell.length_c   1.000
_cell.angle_alpha   90.00
_cell.angle_beta   90.00
_cell.angle_gamma   90.00
#
_symmetry.space_group_name_H-M   'P 1'
#
loop_
_entity.id
_entity.type
_entity.pdbx_description
1 polymer ?
#
loop_
_entity_poly.entity_id
_entity_poly.type
_entity_poly.pdbx_seq_one_letter_code
_entity_poly.pdbx_strand_id
1 'polypeptide(L)'
;MSSTTKVTQQELLRWKLSDEGERLWSSDTVIDAYLKGKKDGLDDHQKALQSVFAKNFEKSGKSTAKLFAFLSQQEITPISAHLKIDSLFSFEVVVLLNEADFLGEKMPGVYNWCITLQKEEEEESFRICFSFIDVMDGFDFEQLRSDGFRAKFQVPSTV
;
A
#
# COMPACT_ATOMS: atom_id res chain seq x y z
N MET A 1 -85.76 22.69 4.94
CA MET A 1 -85.07 23.99 5.10
C MET A 1 -83.60 23.69 5.34
N SER A 2 -82.82 23.65 4.26
CA SER A 2 -81.40 23.30 4.26
C SER A 2 -80.58 24.56 4.05
N SER A 3 -79.70 24.87 5.00
CA SER A 3 -78.76 26.00 4.91
C SER A 3 -77.36 25.44 4.67
N THR A 4 -76.98 25.35 3.41
CA THR A 4 -75.62 24.98 2.97
C THR A 4 -74.73 26.22 3.08
N THR A 5 -73.89 26.30 4.11
CA THR A 5 -72.87 27.34 4.22
C THR A 5 -71.70 26.99 3.31
N LYS A 6 -71.57 27.74 2.21
CA LYS A 6 -70.43 27.70 1.29
C LYS A 6 -69.20 28.28 2.00
N VAL A 7 -68.18 27.46 2.23
CA VAL A 7 -66.87 27.92 2.68
C VAL A 7 -66.15 28.53 1.49
N THR A 8 -65.88 29.83 1.56
CA THR A 8 -65.28 30.64 0.50
C THR A 8 -63.79 30.32 0.35
N GLN A 9 -63.40 30.06 -0.89
CA GLN A 9 -62.08 29.62 -1.33
C GLN A 9 -61.05 30.76 -1.38
N GLN A 10 -60.87 31.52 -0.29
CA GLN A 10 -59.92 32.64 -0.23
C GLN A 10 -59.16 32.72 1.10
N GLU A 11 -58.32 31.72 1.34
CA GLU A 11 -57.08 31.92 2.12
C GLU A 11 -55.91 31.35 1.30
N LEU A 12 -55.65 31.99 0.16
CA LEU A 12 -54.39 31.81 -0.55
C LEU A 12 -53.28 32.45 0.28
N LEU A 13 -52.50 31.58 0.93
CA LEU A 13 -51.30 31.88 1.69
C LEU A 13 -50.47 32.98 1.01
N ARG A 14 -50.34 34.13 1.69
CA ARG A 14 -49.45 35.22 1.28
C ARG A 14 -48.00 34.87 1.62
N TRP A 15 -47.36 34.06 0.79
CA TRP A 15 -45.91 33.94 0.79
C TRP A 15 -45.35 35.11 -0.01
N LYS A 16 -44.51 35.94 0.62
CA LYS A 16 -43.69 36.93 -0.09
C LYS A 16 -42.41 36.22 -0.53
N LEU A 17 -42.12 36.27 -1.84
CA LEU A 17 -40.77 35.98 -2.33
C LEU A 17 -39.83 37.02 -1.72
N SER A 18 -38.85 36.56 -0.94
CA SER A 18 -37.73 37.41 -0.52
C SER A 18 -36.80 37.59 -1.72
N ASP A 19 -36.89 38.75 -2.36
CA ASP A 19 -35.88 39.24 -3.30
C ASP A 19 -34.59 39.59 -2.53
N GLU A 20 -33.85 38.56 -2.11
CA GLU A 20 -32.44 38.68 -1.71
C GLU A 20 -31.69 37.44 -2.18
N GLY A 21 -31.33 37.42 -3.47
CA GLY A 21 -30.19 36.65 -3.98
C GLY A 21 -30.12 35.17 -3.58
N GLU A 22 -31.23 34.44 -3.61
CA GLU A 22 -31.19 32.99 -3.43
C GLU A 22 -30.28 32.43 -4.52
N ARG A 23 -29.11 31.92 -4.10
CA ARG A 23 -28.23 31.10 -4.95
C ARG A 23 -29.02 29.86 -5.33
N LEU A 24 -29.82 29.98 -6.37
CA LEU A 24 -30.51 28.88 -7.02
C LEU A 24 -29.41 28.04 -7.69
N TRP A 25 -28.90 27.07 -6.95
CA TRP A 25 -28.06 26.03 -7.52
C TRP A 25 -28.90 25.32 -8.58
N SER A 26 -28.50 25.43 -9.84
CA SER A 26 -29.18 24.71 -10.91
C SER A 26 -29.05 23.20 -10.67
N SER A 27 -29.96 22.40 -11.22
CA SER A 27 -29.82 20.94 -11.20
C SER A 27 -28.46 20.50 -11.75
N ASP A 28 -27.94 21.21 -12.76
CA ASP A 28 -26.60 20.99 -13.30
C ASP A 28 -25.52 21.28 -12.25
N THR A 29 -25.67 22.31 -11.41
CA THR A 29 -24.68 22.60 -10.36
C THR A 29 -24.67 21.53 -9.26
N VAL A 30 -25.82 20.92 -8.97
CA VAL A 30 -25.91 19.78 -8.04
C VAL A 30 -25.29 18.52 -8.64
N ILE A 31 -25.53 18.26 -9.93
CA ILE A 31 -24.94 17.13 -10.66
C ILE A 31 -23.41 17.30 -10.76
N ASP A 32 -22.93 18.49 -11.08
CA ASP A 32 -21.51 18.81 -11.15
C ASP A 32 -20.83 18.65 -9.79
N ALA A 33 -21.46 19.12 -8.71
CA ALA A 33 -20.94 18.92 -7.35
C ALA A 33 -20.85 17.44 -6.97
N TYR A 34 -21.84 16.62 -7.36
CA TYR A 34 -21.82 15.18 -7.15
C TYR A 34 -20.73 14.48 -7.95
N LEU A 35 -20.60 14.80 -9.25
CA LEU A 35 -19.56 14.23 -10.12
C LEU A 35 -18.16 14.62 -9.65
N LYS A 36 -18.00 15.88 -9.24
CA LYS A 36 -16.76 16.38 -8.65
C LYS A 36 -16.45 15.66 -7.33
N GLY A 37 -17.42 15.54 -6.42
CA GLY A 37 -17.23 14.80 -5.16
C GLY A 37 -16.87 13.32 -5.39
N LYS A 38 -17.45 12.67 -6.40
CA LYS A 38 -17.09 11.31 -6.80
C LYS A 38 -15.65 11.23 -7.31
N LYS A 39 -15.24 12.18 -8.15
CA LYS A 39 -13.87 12.23 -8.69
C LYS A 39 -12.85 12.52 -7.59
N ASP A 40 -13.11 13.52 -6.76
CA ASP A 40 -12.24 13.90 -5.64
C ASP A 40 -12.08 12.73 -4.67
N GLY A 41 -13.18 12.00 -4.37
CA GLY A 41 -13.12 10.78 -3.56
C GLY A 41 -12.28 9.64 -4.17
N LEU A 42 -12.31 9.47 -5.49
CA LEU A 42 -11.45 8.50 -6.19
C LEU A 42 -9.98 8.92 -6.14
N ASP A 43 -9.69 10.20 -6.40
CA ASP A 43 -8.34 10.74 -6.39
C ASP A 43 -7.72 10.63 -4.98
N ASP A 44 -8.49 10.95 -3.94
CA ASP A 44 -8.03 10.86 -2.55
C ASP A 44 -7.84 9.41 -2.11
N HIS A 45 -8.72 8.49 -2.54
CA HIS A 45 -8.51 7.06 -2.32
C HIS A 45 -7.22 6.56 -2.98
N GLN A 46 -6.95 6.97 -4.23
CA GLN A 46 -5.73 6.61 -4.93
C GLN A 46 -4.48 7.15 -4.23
N LYS A 47 -4.49 8.42 -3.79
CA LYS A 47 -3.38 9.00 -3.02
C LYS A 47 -3.14 8.24 -1.72
N ALA A 48 -4.21 7.84 -1.02
CA ALA A 48 -4.10 7.05 0.20
C ALA A 48 -3.42 5.70 -0.07
N LEU A 49 -3.84 4.98 -1.11
CA LEU A 49 -3.20 3.72 -1.51
C LEU A 49 -1.73 3.91 -1.89
N GLN A 50 -1.40 4.97 -2.64
CA GLN A 50 -0.02 5.30 -3.00
C GLN A 50 0.83 5.61 -1.77
N SER A 51 0.29 6.34 -0.80
CA SER A 51 0.97 6.66 0.45
C SER A 51 1.26 5.40 1.28
N VAL A 52 0.27 4.51 1.40
CA VAL A 52 0.43 3.22 2.08
C VAL A 52 1.48 2.36 1.38
N PHE A 53 1.40 2.27 0.05
CA PHE A 53 2.39 1.54 -0.74
C PHE A 53 3.80 2.08 -0.54
N ALA A 54 3.99 3.40 -0.63
CA ALA A 54 5.30 4.02 -0.45
C ALA A 54 5.87 3.74 0.95
N LYS A 55 5.03 3.87 1.99
CA LYS A 55 5.40 3.56 3.37
C LYS A 55 5.82 2.10 3.53
N ASN A 56 5.06 1.17 2.97
CA ASN A 56 5.33 -0.26 3.06
C ASN A 56 6.57 -0.67 2.25
N PHE A 57 6.75 -0.08 1.07
CA PHE A 57 7.95 -0.27 0.25
C PHE A 57 9.20 0.21 1.00
N GLU A 58 9.16 1.38 1.63
CA GLU A 58 10.25 1.88 2.47
C GLU A 58 10.50 0.97 3.68
N LYS A 59 9.43 0.51 4.35
CA LYS A 59 9.52 -0.43 5.48
C LYS A 59 10.22 -1.71 5.05
N SER A 60 9.88 -2.29 3.89
CA SER A 60 10.54 -3.49 3.36
C SER A 60 12.05 -3.30 3.14
N GLY A 61 12.48 -2.11 2.70
CA GLY A 61 13.89 -1.75 2.59
C GLY A 61 14.60 -1.71 3.95
N LYS A 62 13.95 -1.14 4.97
CA LYS A 62 14.49 -1.11 6.34
C LYS A 62 14.61 -2.52 6.94
N SER A 63 13.61 -3.37 6.74
CA SER A 63 13.62 -4.77 7.17
C SER A 63 14.77 -5.54 6.51
N THR A 64 14.95 -5.33 5.20
CA THR A 64 16.06 -5.93 4.44
C THR A 64 17.41 -5.43 4.93
N ALA A 65 17.54 -4.15 5.29
CA ALA A 65 18.76 -3.60 5.88
C ALA A 65 19.10 -4.25 7.24
N LYS A 66 18.10 -4.49 8.09
CA LYS A 66 18.28 -5.23 9.36
C LYS A 66 18.80 -6.64 9.09
N LEU A 67 18.23 -7.33 8.10
CA LEU A 67 18.69 -8.66 7.70
C LEU A 67 20.15 -8.63 7.25
N PHE A 68 20.55 -7.69 6.41
CA PHE A 68 21.94 -7.57 5.95
C PHE A 68 22.90 -7.29 7.12
N ALA A 69 22.51 -6.46 8.08
CA ALA A 69 23.28 -6.21 9.28
C ALA A 69 23.45 -7.49 10.12
N PHE A 70 22.39 -8.29 10.26
CA PHE A 70 22.44 -9.57 10.96
C PHE A 70 23.34 -10.59 10.23
N LEU A 71 23.20 -10.72 8.91
CA LEU A 71 24.05 -11.60 8.09
C LEU A 71 25.52 -11.24 8.23
N SER A 72 25.84 -9.94 8.23
CA SER A 72 27.22 -9.47 8.43
C SER A 72 27.77 -9.85 9.83
N GLN A 73 26.95 -9.80 10.88
CA GLN A 73 27.34 -10.29 12.22
C GLN A 73 27.58 -11.80 12.26
N GLN A 74 26.90 -12.54 11.40
CA GLN A 74 27.12 -13.97 11.22
C GLN A 74 28.26 -14.29 10.24
N GLU A 75 28.98 -13.28 9.73
CA GLU A 75 30.04 -13.42 8.72
C GLU A 75 29.53 -14.05 7.41
N ILE A 76 28.24 -13.92 7.11
CA ILE A 76 27.62 -14.37 5.85
C ILE A 76 27.63 -13.19 4.89
N THR A 77 28.08 -13.41 3.65
CA THR A 77 28.21 -12.35 2.65
C THR A 77 27.15 -12.50 1.56
N PRO A 78 25.99 -11.81 1.66
CA PRO A 78 24.98 -11.86 0.62
C PRO A 78 25.47 -11.22 -0.69
N ILE A 79 25.21 -11.89 -1.81
CA ILE A 79 25.54 -11.41 -3.15
C ILE A 79 24.61 -10.25 -3.53
N SER A 80 23.32 -10.44 -3.31
CA SER A 80 22.29 -9.42 -3.52
C SER A 80 20.98 -9.80 -2.86
N ALA A 81 20.05 -8.86 -2.76
CA ALA A 81 18.67 -9.15 -2.43
C ALA A 81 17.73 -8.49 -3.43
N HIS A 82 16.62 -9.15 -3.72
CA HIS A 82 15.60 -8.68 -4.66
C HIS A 82 14.23 -8.77 -4.03
N LEU A 83 13.41 -7.77 -4.30
CA LEU A 83 12.09 -7.58 -3.76
C LEU A 83 11.04 -7.86 -4.84
N LYS A 84 10.07 -8.65 -4.47
CA LYS A 84 8.81 -8.90 -5.16
C LYS A 84 7.67 -8.31 -4.35
N ILE A 85 6.75 -7.67 -5.05
CA ILE A 85 5.57 -7.02 -4.47
C ILE A 85 4.38 -7.89 -4.86
N ASP A 86 3.84 -8.65 -3.91
CA ASP A 86 2.67 -9.50 -4.16
C ASP A 86 1.37 -8.70 -4.04
N SER A 87 1.34 -7.75 -3.10
CA SER A 87 0.22 -6.83 -2.93
C SER A 87 0.68 -5.52 -2.27
N LEU A 88 -0.25 -4.58 -2.06
CA LEU A 88 0.01 -3.34 -1.32
C LEU A 88 0.51 -3.57 0.10
N PHE A 89 0.23 -4.74 0.68
CA PHE A 89 0.54 -5.08 2.07
C PHE A 89 1.51 -6.26 2.20
N SER A 90 1.89 -6.93 1.10
CA SER A 90 2.69 -8.15 1.16
C SER A 90 3.91 -8.06 0.25
N PHE A 91 5.07 -8.30 0.83
CA PHE A 91 6.38 -8.13 0.22
C PHE A 91 7.20 -9.40 0.42
N GLU A 92 7.89 -9.83 -0.63
CA GLU A 92 8.76 -11.00 -0.59
C GLU A 92 10.17 -10.58 -0.99
N VAL A 93 11.13 -10.88 -0.13
CA VAL A 93 12.55 -10.59 -0.37
C VAL A 93 13.28 -11.90 -0.53
N VAL A 94 13.97 -12.04 -1.66
CA VAL A 94 14.89 -13.15 -1.90
C VAL A 94 16.32 -12.66 -1.77
N VAL A 95 17.11 -13.33 -0.93
CA VAL A 95 18.53 -13.05 -0.72
C VAL A 95 19.34 -14.12 -1.43
N LEU A 96 20.23 -13.68 -2.30
CA LEU A 96 21.15 -14.52 -3.04
C LEU A 96 22.44 -14.68 -2.23
N LEU A 97 22.81 -15.92 -1.94
CA LEU A 97 24.02 -16.29 -1.19
C LEU A 97 24.93 -17.13 -2.10
N ASN A 98 26.22 -17.19 -1.76
CA ASN A 98 27.07 -18.24 -2.33
C ASN A 98 26.72 -19.58 -1.67
N GLU A 99 27.08 -20.69 -2.32
CA GLU A 99 26.78 -22.04 -1.85
C GLU A 99 27.37 -22.32 -0.45
N ALA A 100 28.60 -21.88 -0.19
CA ALA A 100 29.29 -22.12 1.08
C ALA A 100 28.55 -21.47 2.27
N ASP A 101 28.06 -20.25 2.10
CA ASP A 101 27.26 -19.53 3.10
C ASP A 101 25.87 -20.16 3.25
N PHE A 102 25.24 -20.54 2.13
CA PHE A 102 23.89 -21.13 2.13
C PHE A 102 23.85 -22.50 2.84
N LEU A 103 24.88 -23.32 2.68
CA LEU A 103 25.02 -24.62 3.35
C LEU A 103 25.71 -24.53 4.72
N GLY A 104 26.10 -23.33 5.15
CA GLY A 104 26.81 -23.10 6.39
C GLY A 104 25.97 -23.40 7.64
N GLU A 105 26.63 -23.85 8.72
CA GLU A 105 26.00 -24.20 10.00
C GLU A 105 25.25 -23.03 10.67
N LYS A 106 25.54 -21.80 10.25
CA LYS A 106 24.91 -20.57 10.77
C LYS A 106 23.52 -20.31 10.18
N MET A 107 23.19 -20.87 9.03
CA MET A 107 21.93 -20.59 8.31
C MET A 107 20.64 -20.95 9.08
N PRO A 108 20.56 -22.06 9.85
CA PRO A 108 19.42 -22.30 10.73
C PRO A 108 19.14 -21.14 11.70
N GLY A 109 20.20 -20.48 12.21
CA GLY A 109 20.09 -19.29 13.03
C GLY A 109 19.52 -18.09 12.27
N VAL A 110 19.92 -17.92 11.00
CA VAL A 110 19.39 -16.90 10.10
C VAL A 110 17.89 -17.10 9.85
N TYR A 111 17.44 -18.32 9.57
CA TYR A 111 16.02 -18.60 9.38
C TYR A 111 15.19 -18.27 10.63
N ASN A 112 15.66 -18.68 11.81
CA ASN A 112 14.98 -18.38 13.07
C ASN A 112 14.90 -16.88 13.35
N TRP A 113 15.99 -16.16 13.07
CA TRP A 113 16.02 -14.71 13.20
C TRP A 113 15.05 -14.05 12.21
N CYS A 114 15.02 -14.50 10.96
CA CYS A 114 14.08 -13.99 9.95
C CYS A 114 12.63 -14.18 10.38
N ILE A 115 12.26 -15.38 10.87
CA ILE A 115 10.91 -15.66 11.38
C ILE A 115 10.57 -14.72 12.54
N THR A 116 11.54 -14.42 13.40
CA THR A 116 11.35 -13.50 14.54
C THR A 116 11.11 -12.08 14.04
N LEU A 117 11.96 -11.57 13.14
CA LEU A 117 11.79 -10.25 12.52
C LEU A 117 10.44 -10.13 11.79
N GLN A 118 10.05 -11.15 11.03
CA GLN A 118 8.78 -11.17 10.30
C GLN A 118 7.59 -11.04 11.25
N LYS A 119 7.61 -11.76 12.37
CA LYS A 119 6.57 -11.66 13.42
C LYS A 119 6.56 -10.32 14.14
N GLU A 120 7.73 -9.74 14.42
CA GLU A 120 7.84 -8.43 15.06
C GLU A 120 7.31 -7.30 14.18
N GLU A 121 7.45 -7.42 12.86
CA GLU A 121 7.03 -6.40 11.91
C GLU A 121 5.66 -6.64 11.30
N GLU A 122 5.06 -7.81 11.52
CA GLU A 122 3.73 -8.18 11.03
C GLU A 122 2.66 -7.26 11.61
N GLU A 123 1.95 -6.59 10.72
CA GLU A 123 0.81 -5.75 11.01
C GLU A 123 -0.31 -6.09 10.01
N GLU A 124 -1.56 -5.71 10.31
CA GLU A 124 -2.67 -5.90 9.37
C GLU A 124 -2.38 -5.27 7.98
N SER A 125 -1.66 -4.14 7.98
CA SER A 125 -1.31 -3.40 6.77
C SER A 125 0.10 -3.67 6.23
N PHE A 126 0.84 -4.63 6.79
CA PHE A 126 2.18 -4.93 6.33
C PHE A 126 2.66 -6.34 6.71
N ARG A 127 3.14 -7.06 5.70
CA ARG A 127 3.79 -8.36 5.83
C ARG A 127 5.01 -8.41 4.93
N ILE A 128 6.07 -9.03 5.44
CA ILE A 128 7.28 -9.31 4.70
C ILE A 128 7.69 -10.75 4.91
N CYS A 129 8.17 -11.41 3.86
CA CYS A 129 8.76 -12.74 3.91
C CYS A 129 10.17 -12.70 3.33
N PHE A 130 11.08 -13.45 3.96
CA PHE A 130 12.46 -13.60 3.51
C PHE A 130 12.72 -15.04 3.06
N SER A 131 13.31 -15.16 1.88
CA SER A 131 13.72 -16.42 1.26
C SER A 131 15.19 -16.33 0.86
N PHE A 132 15.87 -17.46 0.78
CA PHE A 132 17.30 -17.52 0.44
C PHE A 132 17.51 -18.49 -0.72
N ILE A 133 18.39 -18.13 -1.64
CA ILE A 133 18.76 -18.97 -2.78
C ILE A 133 20.28 -18.98 -2.91
N ASP A 134 20.85 -20.16 -3.15
CA ASP A 134 22.24 -20.34 -3.52
C ASP A 134 22.46 -20.02 -5.00
N VAL A 135 23.46 -19.20 -5.29
CA VAL A 135 23.86 -18.88 -6.66
C VAL A 135 24.93 -19.87 -7.08
N MET A 136 24.53 -20.81 -7.93
CA MET A 136 25.42 -21.76 -8.61
C MET A 136 25.75 -21.29 -10.03
N ASP A 137 26.73 -21.95 -10.66
CA ASP A 137 27.03 -21.74 -12.08
C ASP A 137 25.78 -22.00 -12.94
N GLY A 138 25.40 -20.99 -13.74
CA GLY A 138 24.20 -21.04 -14.58
C GLY A 138 22.94 -20.46 -13.96
N PHE A 139 23.03 -19.78 -12.81
CA PHE A 139 21.88 -19.07 -12.22
C PHE A 139 21.30 -18.03 -13.20
N ASP A 140 20.00 -18.17 -13.51
CA ASP A 140 19.29 -17.30 -14.45
C ASP A 140 18.61 -16.12 -13.74
N PHE A 141 19.24 -14.94 -13.82
CA PHE A 141 18.67 -13.71 -13.29
C PHE A 141 17.41 -13.26 -14.05
N GLU A 142 17.22 -13.64 -15.31
CA GLU A 142 16.01 -13.29 -16.06
C GLU A 142 14.81 -14.14 -15.62
N GLN A 143 15.04 -15.38 -15.19
CA GLN A 143 14.02 -16.18 -14.52
C GLN A 143 13.58 -15.51 -13.20
N LEU A 144 14.54 -15.07 -12.37
CA LEU A 144 14.25 -14.36 -11.13
C LEU A 144 13.38 -13.11 -11.35
N ARG A 145 13.66 -12.35 -12.41
CA ARG A 145 12.88 -11.17 -12.80
C ARG A 145 11.51 -11.52 -13.34
N SER A 146 11.41 -12.63 -14.08
CA SER A 146 10.15 -13.15 -14.62
C SER A 146 9.20 -13.60 -13.51
N ASP A 147 9.75 -14.14 -12.42
CA ASP A 147 9.01 -14.54 -11.22
C ASP A 147 8.52 -13.34 -10.37
N GLY A 148 8.95 -12.12 -10.72
CA GLY A 148 8.44 -10.87 -10.15
C GLY A 148 9.40 -10.13 -9.21
N PHE A 149 10.61 -10.65 -9.00
CA PHE A 149 11.65 -9.99 -8.21
C PHE A 149 12.36 -8.90 -9.03
N ARG A 150 11.80 -7.69 -8.99
CA ARG A 150 12.21 -6.59 -9.90
C ARG A 150 13.02 -5.50 -9.22
N ALA A 151 12.88 -5.34 -7.90
CA ALA A 151 13.55 -4.28 -7.16
C ALA A 151 14.77 -4.84 -6.43
N LYS A 152 15.97 -4.43 -6.86
CA LYS A 152 17.22 -4.86 -6.23
C LYS A 152 17.54 -3.96 -5.02
N PHE A 153 17.86 -4.57 -3.88
CA PHE A 153 18.30 -3.86 -2.69
C PHE A 153 19.71 -3.30 -2.90
N GLN A 154 19.88 -2.01 -2.62
CA GLN A 154 21.19 -1.36 -2.59
C GLN A 154 21.58 -1.12 -1.14
N VAL A 155 22.66 -1.77 -0.71
CA VAL A 155 23.31 -1.41 0.55
C VAL A 155 23.91 -0.03 0.34
N PRO A 156 23.58 0.98 1.17
CA PRO A 156 24.23 2.28 1.08
C PRO A 156 25.73 2.07 1.29
N SER A 157 26.55 2.39 0.29
CA SER A 157 28.00 2.38 0.45
C SER A 157 28.35 3.35 1.56
N THR A 158 28.81 2.84 2.70
CA THR A 158 29.36 3.69 3.76
C THR A 158 30.57 4.41 3.18
N VAL A 159 30.46 5.73 2.99
CA VAL A 159 31.57 6.62 2.63
C VAL A 159 32.39 6.92 3.87
#